data_AF-A0A1Y0LDG3-F1
#
_entry.id   AF-A0A1Y0LDG3-F1
#
_cell.length_a   1.000
_cell.length_b   1.000
_cell.length_c   1.000
_cell.angle_alpha   90.00
_cell.angle_beta   90.00
_cell.angle_gamma   90.00
#
_symmetry.space_group_name_H-M   'P 1'
#
loop_
_entity.id
_entity.type
_entity.pdbx_description
1 polymer ?
#
loop_
_entity_poly.entity_id
_entity_poly.type
_entity_poly.pdbx_seq_one_letter_code
_entity_poly.pdbx_strand_id
1 'polypeptide(L)'
;MDYNSGKVLAESHADDRLDPASLTKMMTSYVIGQALKSGKIKSTDMVSIGQDAWATGNPQLRGSSLMFLKPGDQVSVSDLNKGIVVQSGNDACIALADYVAGSQGAFIELMNNYVKQLGLQNTHFSTVHGLDEPGQYSTARDMALIGQALIRDVPDEYALNQEKEFAFNKIRQPNRNRLLWSTDLHVDGIKTGYTSGAGNNLVASATSGNMRLISVVLGAKTDAIRFRESEKLLNWGFQFYETVSPIKSDKPFVQQRVWFGDTKYADLGVIKNPAVTVPKGQVNNLKAGYTLNSPALEAPLTKGQVVGTVNFQLDGKVIEQKQLVVLEDIKQGGFFSRIWDYISLQVSSLYHKWFG
;
A
#
# COMPACT_ATOMS: atom_id res chain seq x y z
N MET A 1 6.69 8.77 2.23
CA MET A 1 6.87 7.34 2.55
C MET A 1 7.52 6.66 1.36
N ASP A 2 8.47 5.75 1.58
CA ASP A 2 8.94 4.85 0.51
C ASP A 2 7.97 3.68 0.34
N TYR A 3 7.56 3.42 -0.90
CA TYR A 3 6.58 2.39 -1.22
C TYR A 3 7.07 0.98 -0.90
N ASN A 4 8.34 0.65 -1.20
CA ASN A 4 8.84 -0.71 -1.09
C ASN A 4 9.14 -1.10 0.35
N SER A 5 9.78 -0.19 1.11
CA SER A 5 10.17 -0.45 2.51
C SER A 5 9.06 -0.12 3.50
N GLY A 6 8.12 0.77 3.12
CA GLY A 6 7.14 1.35 4.03
C GLY A 6 7.72 2.44 4.94
N LYS A 7 9.00 2.80 4.79
CA LYS A 7 9.66 3.77 5.65
C LYS A 7 9.05 5.16 5.50
N VAL A 8 8.66 5.76 6.62
CA VAL A 8 8.31 7.18 6.69
C VAL A 8 9.61 7.98 6.71
N LEU A 9 9.78 8.86 5.71
CA LEU A 9 10.99 9.69 5.55
C LEU A 9 10.83 11.07 6.18
N ALA A 10 9.62 11.61 6.11
CA ALA A 10 9.23 12.87 6.74
C ALA A 10 7.74 12.80 7.06
N GLU A 11 7.34 13.39 8.18
CA GLU A 11 5.94 13.50 8.60
C GLU A 11 5.74 14.73 9.48
N SER A 12 4.53 15.26 9.47
CA SER A 12 4.05 16.32 10.35
C SER A 12 2.55 16.17 10.45
N HIS A 13 2.00 16.08 11.67
CA HIS A 13 0.56 15.91 11.91
C HIS A 13 -0.05 14.74 11.10
N ALA A 14 0.72 13.67 10.89
CA ALA A 14 0.37 12.65 9.91
C ALA A 14 -0.81 11.76 10.34
N ASP A 15 -1.16 11.77 11.63
CA ASP A 15 -2.27 11.03 12.23
C ASP A 15 -3.46 11.94 12.61
N ASP A 16 -3.40 13.25 12.29
CA ASP A 16 -4.50 14.17 12.53
C ASP A 16 -5.66 13.86 11.58
N ARG A 17 -6.86 13.68 12.14
CA ARG A 17 -8.07 13.36 11.37
C ARG A 17 -8.57 14.60 10.64
N LEU A 18 -8.64 14.50 9.32
CA LEU A 18 -9.08 15.56 8.42
C LEU A 18 -10.09 15.02 7.41
N ASP A 19 -10.88 15.92 6.84
CA ASP A 19 -11.79 15.59 5.76
C ASP A 19 -10.99 15.16 4.52
N PRO A 20 -11.22 13.94 3.99
CA PRO A 20 -10.43 13.42 2.87
C PRO A 20 -10.83 14.06 1.53
N ALA A 21 -12.01 14.68 1.45
CA ALA A 21 -12.61 15.11 0.19
C ALA A 21 -12.55 13.99 -0.87
N SER A 22 -12.28 14.33 -2.14
CA SER A 22 -12.15 13.34 -3.22
C SER A 22 -10.99 12.35 -3.09
N LEU A 23 -10.14 12.43 -2.05
CA LEU A 23 -9.19 11.33 -1.76
C LEU A 23 -9.93 10.04 -1.35
N THR A 24 -11.17 10.13 -0.86
CA THR A 24 -12.06 8.98 -0.64
C THR A 24 -12.16 8.06 -1.86
N LYS A 25 -12.10 8.64 -3.07
CA LYS A 25 -12.16 7.89 -4.33
C LYS A 25 -10.98 6.93 -4.52
N MET A 26 -9.87 7.10 -3.79
CA MET A 26 -8.79 6.11 -3.77
C MET A 26 -9.25 4.79 -3.17
N MET A 27 -10.05 4.83 -2.10
CA MET A 27 -10.64 3.61 -1.53
C MET A 27 -11.76 3.07 -2.43
N THR A 28 -12.56 3.93 -3.04
CA THR A 28 -13.58 3.52 -4.04
C THR A 28 -12.93 2.76 -5.20
N SER A 29 -11.88 3.33 -5.78
CA SER A 29 -11.06 2.70 -6.82
C SER A 29 -10.40 1.41 -6.31
N TYR A 30 -9.88 1.37 -5.08
CA TYR A 30 -9.35 0.13 -4.49
C TYR A 30 -10.38 -1.00 -4.44
N VAL A 31 -11.62 -0.73 -3.98
CA VAL A 31 -12.71 -1.72 -3.94
C VAL A 31 -13.08 -2.19 -5.35
N ILE A 32 -13.20 -1.27 -6.31
CA ILE A 32 -13.50 -1.60 -7.71
C ILE A 32 -12.37 -2.45 -8.32
N GLY A 33 -11.12 -2.07 -8.10
CA GLY A 33 -9.95 -2.81 -8.55
C GLY A 33 -9.90 -4.23 -7.98
N GLN A 34 -10.29 -4.42 -6.71
CA GLN A 34 -10.38 -5.75 -6.11
C GLN A 34 -11.50 -6.59 -6.76
N ALA A 35 -12.65 -5.99 -7.05
CA ALA A 35 -13.76 -6.65 -7.75
C ALA A 35 -13.40 -7.06 -9.19
N LEU A 36 -12.66 -6.19 -9.91
CA LEU A 36 -12.11 -6.50 -11.23
C LEU A 36 -11.07 -7.63 -11.15
N LYS A 37 -10.13 -7.54 -10.22
CA LYS A 37 -9.06 -8.54 -10.01
C LYS A 37 -9.62 -9.91 -9.66
N SER A 38 -10.71 -9.97 -8.88
CA SER A 38 -11.37 -11.24 -8.53
C SER A 38 -12.32 -11.76 -9.62
N GLY A 39 -12.52 -11.01 -10.71
CA GLY A 39 -13.47 -11.34 -11.77
C GLY A 39 -14.94 -11.23 -11.37
N LYS A 40 -15.27 -10.53 -10.28
CA LYS A 40 -16.67 -10.29 -9.84
C LYS A 40 -17.39 -9.36 -10.83
N ILE A 41 -16.66 -8.44 -11.42
CA ILE A 41 -17.08 -7.58 -12.53
C ILE A 41 -16.01 -7.60 -13.62
N LYS A 42 -16.35 -7.23 -14.84
CA LYS A 42 -15.43 -7.06 -15.97
C LYS A 42 -15.45 -5.63 -16.46
N SER A 43 -14.33 -5.17 -17.02
CA SER A 43 -14.21 -3.82 -17.59
C SER A 43 -15.20 -3.55 -18.73
N THR A 44 -15.62 -4.60 -19.44
CA THR A 44 -16.58 -4.55 -20.56
C THR A 44 -18.04 -4.62 -20.13
N ASP A 45 -18.33 -4.86 -18.85
CA ASP A 45 -19.71 -4.95 -18.38
C ASP A 45 -20.38 -3.59 -18.52
N MET A 46 -21.66 -3.61 -18.91
CA MET A 46 -22.46 -2.39 -19.08
C MET A 46 -23.27 -2.15 -17.80
N VAL A 47 -23.12 -0.95 -17.25
CA VAL A 47 -23.82 -0.48 -16.06
C VAL A 47 -24.98 0.40 -16.48
N SER A 48 -26.18 0.05 -16.00
CA SER A 48 -27.38 0.86 -16.16
C SER A 48 -27.36 2.01 -15.16
N ILE A 49 -27.37 3.26 -15.64
CA ILE A 49 -27.30 4.43 -14.78
C ILE A 49 -28.65 4.65 -14.07
N GLY A 50 -28.61 4.72 -12.74
CA GLY A 50 -29.74 4.99 -11.86
C GLY A 50 -30.09 6.48 -11.72
N GLN A 51 -31.17 6.76 -10.99
CA GLN A 51 -31.62 8.14 -10.70
C GLN A 51 -30.71 8.86 -9.70
N ASP A 52 -30.08 8.13 -8.79
CA ASP A 52 -29.15 8.61 -7.77
C ASP A 52 -27.81 9.11 -8.36
N ALA A 53 -27.33 8.47 -9.43
CA ALA A 53 -26.16 8.90 -10.19
C ALA A 53 -26.44 10.10 -11.12
N TRP A 54 -27.69 10.60 -11.19
CA TRP A 54 -28.03 11.71 -12.08
C TRP A 54 -27.87 13.07 -11.39
N ALA A 55 -26.93 13.88 -11.88
CA ALA A 55 -26.63 15.18 -11.28
C ALA A 55 -27.82 16.15 -11.19
N THR A 56 -28.75 16.15 -12.16
CA THR A 56 -29.94 17.01 -12.10
C THR A 56 -30.96 16.52 -11.07
N GLY A 57 -31.04 15.19 -10.89
CA GLY A 57 -31.97 14.53 -9.96
C GLY A 57 -31.44 14.42 -8.52
N ASN A 58 -30.12 14.52 -8.33
CA ASN A 58 -29.47 14.42 -7.03
C ASN A 58 -28.83 15.76 -6.61
N PRO A 59 -29.47 16.53 -5.70
CA PRO A 59 -28.96 17.83 -5.25
C PRO A 59 -27.56 17.80 -4.64
N GLN A 60 -27.12 16.66 -4.08
CA GLN A 60 -25.78 16.53 -3.47
C GLN A 60 -24.66 16.65 -4.52
N LEU A 61 -24.96 16.30 -5.78
CA LEU A 61 -23.99 16.34 -6.87
C LEU A 61 -23.79 17.75 -7.46
N ARG A 62 -24.61 18.73 -7.08
CA ARG A 62 -24.56 20.10 -7.63
C ARG A 62 -23.21 20.76 -7.35
N GLY A 63 -22.60 21.32 -8.39
CA GLY A 63 -21.31 22.01 -8.29
C GLY A 63 -20.10 21.09 -8.10
N SER A 64 -20.29 19.77 -8.16
CA SER A 64 -19.23 18.79 -7.99
C SER A 64 -18.64 18.31 -9.33
N SER A 65 -17.60 17.47 -9.27
CA SER A 65 -17.02 16.85 -10.47
C SER A 65 -17.93 15.72 -10.96
N LEU A 66 -18.27 15.70 -12.25
CA LEU A 66 -19.32 14.82 -12.81
C LEU A 66 -19.00 14.35 -14.23
N MET A 67 -19.23 13.08 -14.55
CA MET A 67 -19.27 12.57 -15.93
C MET A 67 -20.51 13.04 -16.72
N PHE A 68 -21.51 13.59 -16.03
CA PHE A 68 -22.81 14.00 -16.58
C PHE A 68 -23.65 12.81 -17.09
N LEU A 69 -23.68 11.74 -16.29
CA LEU A 69 -24.48 10.55 -16.56
C LEU A 69 -25.99 10.85 -16.53
N LYS A 70 -26.79 10.12 -17.33
CA LYS A 70 -28.26 10.24 -17.32
C LYS A 70 -28.93 8.90 -17.02
N PRO A 71 -30.08 8.88 -16.32
CA PRO A 71 -30.79 7.65 -16.02
C PRO A 71 -31.15 6.87 -17.29
N GLY A 72 -30.93 5.56 -17.27
CA GLY A 72 -31.17 4.67 -18.39
C GLY A 72 -30.01 4.55 -19.39
N ASP A 73 -28.99 5.41 -19.31
CA ASP A 73 -27.76 5.22 -20.07
C ASP A 73 -27.12 3.87 -19.72
N GLN A 74 -26.46 3.25 -20.70
CA GLN A 74 -25.58 2.11 -20.50
C GLN A 74 -24.14 2.58 -20.65
N VAL A 75 -23.36 2.51 -19.57
CA VAL A 75 -21.95 2.94 -19.58
C VAL A 75 -21.07 1.79 -19.14
N SER A 76 -19.95 1.57 -19.83
CA SER A 76 -19.04 0.48 -19.49
C SER A 76 -18.40 0.70 -18.11
N VAL A 77 -18.09 -0.38 -17.40
CA VAL A 77 -17.30 -0.31 -16.15
C VAL A 77 -15.98 0.43 -16.40
N SER A 78 -15.32 0.18 -17.53
CA SER A 78 -14.09 0.88 -17.93
C SER A 78 -14.27 2.40 -17.98
N ASP A 79 -15.30 2.91 -18.64
CA ASP A 79 -15.55 4.35 -18.78
C ASP A 79 -15.91 4.99 -17.44
N LEU A 80 -16.76 4.34 -16.65
CA LEU A 80 -17.11 4.83 -15.31
C LEU A 80 -15.86 4.90 -14.42
N ASN A 81 -15.02 3.87 -14.48
CA ASN A 81 -13.82 3.80 -13.66
C ASN A 81 -12.81 4.90 -14.04
N LYS A 82 -12.61 5.14 -15.35
CA LYS A 82 -11.83 6.29 -15.83
C LYS A 82 -12.42 7.63 -15.40
N GLY A 83 -13.75 7.75 -15.39
CA GLY A 83 -14.44 8.92 -14.84
C GLY A 83 -14.15 9.17 -13.36
N ILE A 84 -14.08 8.12 -12.54
CA ILE A 84 -13.68 8.22 -11.12
C ILE A 84 -12.22 8.65 -11.01
N VAL A 85 -11.30 7.95 -11.69
CA VAL A 85 -9.86 8.11 -11.50
C VAL A 85 -9.35 9.42 -12.11
N VAL A 86 -9.65 9.66 -13.38
CA VAL A 86 -9.13 10.82 -14.15
C VAL A 86 -9.91 12.09 -13.82
N GLN A 87 -11.25 12.00 -13.89
CA GLN A 87 -12.11 13.17 -13.82
C GLN A 87 -12.60 13.48 -12.39
N SER A 88 -12.49 12.51 -11.48
CA SER A 88 -13.04 12.59 -10.13
C SER A 88 -14.57 12.67 -10.09
N GLY A 89 -15.26 12.05 -11.06
CA GLY A 89 -16.72 12.04 -11.19
C GLY A 89 -17.43 11.40 -10.01
N ASN A 90 -18.29 12.14 -9.31
CA ASN A 90 -19.07 11.65 -8.17
C ASN A 90 -20.23 10.75 -8.60
N ASP A 91 -20.87 11.07 -9.72
CA ASP A 91 -21.91 10.27 -10.37
C ASP A 91 -21.40 8.88 -10.76
N ALA A 92 -20.18 8.80 -11.28
CA ALA A 92 -19.53 7.53 -11.61
C ALA A 92 -19.26 6.66 -10.36
N CYS A 93 -18.88 7.28 -9.23
CA CYS A 93 -18.72 6.56 -7.96
C CYS A 93 -20.03 5.93 -7.50
N ILE A 94 -21.14 6.66 -7.61
CA ILE A 94 -22.47 6.15 -7.24
C ILE A 94 -22.84 4.96 -8.14
N ALA A 95 -22.78 5.15 -9.46
CA ALA A 95 -23.15 4.11 -10.42
C ALA A 95 -22.34 2.81 -10.24
N LEU A 96 -21.01 2.91 -10.05
CA LEU A 96 -20.19 1.72 -9.80
C LEU A 96 -20.40 1.13 -8.40
N ALA A 97 -20.69 1.95 -7.40
CA ALA A 97 -21.00 1.43 -6.07
C ALA A 97 -22.27 0.56 -6.09
N ASP A 98 -23.33 1.05 -6.75
CA ASP A 98 -24.58 0.32 -6.89
C ASP A 98 -24.39 -0.94 -7.74
N TYR A 99 -23.60 -0.87 -8.81
CA TYR A 99 -23.30 -2.03 -9.64
C TYR A 99 -22.51 -3.13 -8.88
N VAL A 100 -21.51 -2.74 -8.09
CA VAL A 100 -20.60 -3.68 -7.40
C VAL A 100 -21.21 -4.28 -6.14
N ALA A 101 -21.98 -3.49 -5.39
CA ALA A 101 -22.45 -3.85 -4.06
C ALA A 101 -23.98 -3.84 -3.92
N GLY A 102 -24.72 -3.46 -4.96
CA GLY A 102 -26.19 -3.35 -4.95
C GLY A 102 -26.72 -2.07 -4.31
N SER A 103 -25.89 -1.35 -3.55
CA SER A 103 -26.20 -0.02 -3.00
C SER A 103 -24.93 0.69 -2.54
N GLN A 104 -24.97 2.01 -2.48
CA GLN A 104 -23.93 2.83 -1.87
C GLN A 104 -23.62 2.42 -0.41
N GLY A 105 -24.63 2.10 0.40
CA GLY A 105 -24.45 1.67 1.79
C GLY A 105 -23.62 0.40 1.90
N ALA A 106 -23.98 -0.64 1.13
CA ALA A 106 -23.20 -1.88 1.07
C ALA A 106 -21.78 -1.65 0.54
N PHE A 107 -21.59 -0.72 -0.39
CA PHE A 107 -20.27 -0.37 -0.88
C PHE A 107 -19.41 0.32 0.19
N ILE A 108 -20.00 1.23 0.97
CA ILE A 108 -19.32 1.89 2.10
C ILE A 108 -18.90 0.88 3.17
N GLU A 109 -19.71 -0.16 3.43
CA GLU A 109 -19.31 -1.27 4.30
C GLU A 109 -18.07 -2.00 3.75
N LEU A 110 -18.01 -2.26 2.43
CA LEU A 110 -16.81 -2.84 1.80
C LEU A 110 -15.59 -1.93 1.97
N MET A 111 -15.73 -0.62 1.74
CA MET A 111 -14.65 0.35 1.95
C MET A 111 -14.12 0.28 3.38
N ASN A 112 -14.99 0.28 4.38
CA ASN A 112 -14.62 0.22 5.80
C ASN A 112 -14.13 -1.17 6.24
N ASN A 113 -14.49 -2.24 5.54
CA ASN A 113 -13.88 -3.55 5.75
C ASN A 113 -12.41 -3.54 5.28
N TYR A 114 -12.11 -2.90 4.15
CA TYR A 114 -10.72 -2.73 3.72
C TYR A 114 -9.92 -1.77 4.60
N VAL A 115 -10.54 -0.74 5.20
CA VAL A 115 -9.91 0.07 6.26
C VAL A 115 -9.34 -0.84 7.37
N LYS A 116 -10.14 -1.78 7.87
CA LYS A 116 -9.70 -2.75 8.90
C LYS A 116 -8.62 -3.71 8.38
N GLN A 117 -8.80 -4.27 7.18
CA GLN A 117 -7.85 -5.23 6.61
C GLN A 117 -6.48 -4.60 6.32
N LEU A 118 -6.46 -3.33 5.89
CA LEU A 118 -5.24 -2.56 5.66
C LEU A 118 -4.64 -1.99 6.96
N GLY A 119 -5.31 -2.17 8.10
CA GLY A 119 -4.83 -1.71 9.40
C GLY A 119 -4.86 -0.19 9.58
N LEU A 120 -5.72 0.52 8.84
CA LEU A 120 -5.85 1.97 8.90
C LEU A 120 -6.52 2.38 10.22
N GLN A 121 -5.79 3.09 11.08
CA GLN A 121 -6.23 3.34 12.46
C GLN A 121 -7.14 4.56 12.59
N ASN A 122 -7.08 5.48 11.64
CA ASN A 122 -7.69 6.79 11.73
C ASN A 122 -8.44 7.15 10.44
N THR A 123 -9.14 6.17 9.86
CA THR A 123 -9.95 6.37 8.65
C THR A 123 -11.33 5.78 8.81
N HIS A 124 -12.35 6.51 8.37
CA HIS A 124 -13.72 6.04 8.23
C HIS A 124 -14.37 6.71 7.02
N PHE A 125 -15.03 5.92 6.18
CA PHE A 125 -15.76 6.43 5.02
C PHE A 125 -17.26 6.39 5.27
N SER A 126 -17.94 7.49 4.91
CA SER A 126 -19.40 7.62 5.01
C SER A 126 -20.04 7.86 3.64
N THR A 127 -19.23 8.07 2.60
CA THR A 127 -19.69 8.25 1.21
C THR A 127 -18.78 7.50 0.25
N VAL A 128 -19.27 7.23 -0.96
CA VAL A 128 -18.49 6.58 -2.04
C VAL A 128 -17.62 7.56 -2.84
N HIS A 129 -17.82 8.86 -2.65
CA HIS A 129 -17.17 9.90 -3.46
C HIS A 129 -16.37 10.92 -2.63
N GLY A 130 -16.63 11.04 -1.33
CA GLY A 130 -15.96 12.01 -0.46
C GLY A 130 -16.52 13.43 -0.56
N LEU A 131 -17.84 13.56 -0.75
CA LEU A 131 -18.50 14.83 -0.43
C LEU A 131 -18.55 14.95 1.10
N ASP A 132 -18.71 16.17 1.60
CA ASP A 132 -18.72 16.46 3.03
C ASP A 132 -19.90 15.71 3.69
N GLU A 133 -19.60 14.83 4.65
CA GLU A 133 -20.56 13.98 5.36
C GLU A 133 -20.06 13.77 6.79
N PRO A 134 -20.91 13.96 7.82
CA PRO A 134 -20.50 13.75 9.21
C PRO A 134 -19.92 12.35 9.46
N GLY A 135 -18.83 12.30 10.20
CA GLY A 135 -18.17 11.04 10.56
C GLY A 135 -17.17 10.50 9.53
N GLN A 136 -17.08 11.10 8.33
CA GLN A 136 -16.07 10.74 7.35
C GLN A 136 -14.74 11.44 7.66
N TYR A 137 -13.65 10.69 7.77
CA TYR A 137 -12.32 11.25 8.02
C TYR A 137 -11.22 10.30 7.55
N SER A 138 -10.02 10.83 7.34
CA SER A 138 -8.79 10.06 7.18
C SER A 138 -7.60 10.87 7.69
N THR A 139 -6.38 10.38 7.45
CA THR A 139 -5.13 11.03 7.85
C THR A 139 -4.11 10.99 6.72
N ALA A 140 -3.02 11.76 6.83
CA ALA A 140 -1.96 11.71 5.83
C ALA A 140 -1.28 10.33 5.80
N ARG A 141 -1.10 9.70 6.97
CA ARG A 141 -0.53 8.34 7.08
C ARG A 141 -1.42 7.30 6.43
N ASP A 142 -2.71 7.29 6.77
CA ASP A 142 -3.63 6.30 6.22
C ASP A 142 -3.83 6.48 4.70
N MET A 143 -3.86 7.72 4.21
CA MET A 143 -3.92 7.98 2.76
C MET A 143 -2.66 7.52 2.02
N ALA A 144 -1.47 7.60 2.66
CA ALA A 144 -0.26 7.01 2.09
C ALA A 144 -0.34 5.48 2.03
N LEU A 145 -0.92 4.85 3.06
CA LEU A 145 -1.13 3.39 3.11
C LEU A 145 -2.18 2.94 2.07
N ILE A 146 -3.27 3.68 1.87
CA ILE A 146 -4.23 3.43 0.78
C ILE A 146 -3.53 3.55 -0.57
N GLY A 147 -2.73 4.60 -0.78
CA GLY A 147 -1.93 4.75 -2.00
C GLY A 147 -0.97 3.59 -2.23
N GLN A 148 -0.27 3.13 -1.18
CA GLN A 148 0.61 1.98 -1.23
C GLN A 148 -0.15 0.69 -1.57
N ALA A 149 -1.32 0.49 -0.98
CA ALA A 149 -2.18 -0.66 -1.24
C ALA A 149 -2.72 -0.66 -2.68
N LEU A 150 -3.13 0.50 -3.20
CA LEU A 150 -3.60 0.63 -4.59
C LEU A 150 -2.52 0.19 -5.58
N ILE A 151 -1.28 0.66 -5.39
CA ILE A 151 -0.13 0.30 -6.23
C ILE A 151 0.20 -1.21 -6.11
N ARG A 152 0.15 -1.75 -4.90
CA ARG A 152 0.59 -3.12 -4.58
C ARG A 152 -0.44 -4.19 -4.97
N ASP A 153 -1.70 -3.96 -4.64
CA ASP A 153 -2.72 -5.00 -4.65
C ASP A 153 -3.54 -4.99 -5.93
N VAL A 154 -3.74 -3.83 -6.54
CA VAL A 154 -4.56 -3.64 -7.75
C VAL A 154 -3.81 -2.79 -8.79
N PRO A 155 -2.64 -3.26 -9.30
CA PRO A 155 -1.78 -2.47 -10.17
C PRO A 155 -2.46 -2.05 -11.49
N ASP A 156 -3.37 -2.87 -12.03
CA ASP A 156 -4.14 -2.53 -13.24
C ASP A 156 -5.10 -1.36 -13.00
N GLU A 157 -5.70 -1.29 -11.82
CA GLU A 157 -6.53 -0.16 -11.37
C GLU A 157 -5.66 1.08 -11.15
N TYR A 158 -4.51 0.91 -10.49
CA TYR A 158 -3.55 1.98 -10.28
C TYR A 158 -3.08 2.61 -11.59
N ALA A 159 -2.85 1.81 -12.62
CA ALA A 159 -2.35 2.26 -13.92
C ALA A 159 -3.23 3.33 -14.58
N LEU A 160 -4.52 3.41 -14.26
CA LEU A 160 -5.42 4.45 -14.76
C LEU A 160 -5.03 5.86 -14.27
N ASN A 161 -4.34 5.98 -13.13
CA ASN A 161 -3.98 7.28 -12.55
C ASN A 161 -2.97 8.07 -13.40
N GLN A 162 -2.23 7.41 -14.30
CA GLN A 162 -1.28 8.05 -15.20
C GLN A 162 -1.93 8.54 -16.52
N GLU A 163 -3.19 8.19 -16.79
CA GLU A 163 -3.92 8.69 -17.95
C GLU A 163 -4.12 10.20 -17.80
N LYS A 164 -3.51 10.97 -18.71
CA LYS A 164 -3.52 12.45 -18.67
C LYS A 164 -4.86 13.06 -19.03
N GLU A 165 -5.69 12.33 -19.75
CA GLU A 165 -7.00 12.80 -20.19
C GLU A 165 -7.90 11.62 -20.54
N PHE A 166 -9.20 11.84 -20.41
CA PHE A 166 -10.24 10.89 -20.74
C PHE A 166 -11.34 11.60 -21.52
N ALA A 167 -11.87 10.95 -22.56
CA ALA A 167 -12.96 11.50 -23.36
C ALA A 167 -14.22 10.65 -23.18
N PHE A 168 -15.30 11.30 -22.73
CA PHE A 168 -16.61 10.69 -22.56
C PHE A 168 -17.68 11.60 -23.14
N ASN A 169 -18.68 11.03 -23.83
CA ASN A 169 -19.74 11.81 -24.51
C ASN A 169 -19.20 12.96 -25.39
N LYS A 170 -18.10 12.71 -26.12
CA LYS A 170 -17.38 13.67 -26.98
C LYS A 170 -16.75 14.85 -26.22
N ILE A 171 -16.71 14.82 -24.89
CA ILE A 171 -16.08 15.83 -24.05
C ILE A 171 -14.78 15.25 -23.50
N ARG A 172 -13.65 15.86 -23.87
CA ARG A 172 -12.33 15.51 -23.34
C ARG A 172 -12.11 16.24 -22.03
N GLN A 173 -11.66 15.53 -21.00
CA GLN A 173 -11.40 16.08 -19.68
C GLN A 173 -10.00 15.70 -19.22
N PRO A 174 -9.19 16.69 -18.79
CA PRO A 174 -7.85 16.42 -18.31
C PRO A 174 -7.89 15.77 -16.93
N ASN A 175 -6.86 15.00 -16.62
CA ASN A 175 -6.60 14.53 -15.28
C ASN A 175 -6.35 15.73 -14.36
N ARG A 176 -6.96 15.71 -13.18
CA ARG A 176 -6.83 16.80 -12.20
C ARG A 176 -5.48 16.83 -11.51
N ASN A 177 -4.68 15.76 -11.58
CA ASN A 177 -3.34 15.71 -11.03
C ASN A 177 -2.32 16.38 -11.95
N ARG A 178 -2.06 17.67 -11.73
CA ARG A 178 -1.13 18.47 -12.54
C ARG A 178 0.32 17.97 -12.48
N LEU A 179 0.71 17.19 -11.48
CA LEU A 179 2.07 16.63 -11.40
C LEU A 179 2.35 15.56 -12.47
N LEU A 180 1.34 15.01 -13.14
CA LEU A 180 1.54 14.12 -14.31
C LEU A 180 2.24 14.83 -15.48
N TRP A 181 2.30 16.17 -15.46
CA TRP A 181 3.04 16.98 -16.43
C TRP A 181 4.35 17.54 -15.87
N SER A 182 4.78 17.15 -14.66
CA SER A 182 6.11 17.51 -14.17
C SER A 182 7.18 16.94 -15.11
N THR A 183 8.17 17.76 -15.43
CA THR A 183 9.36 17.36 -16.19
C THR A 183 10.49 16.86 -15.30
N ASP A 184 10.41 17.16 -14.00
CA ASP A 184 11.46 16.91 -13.03
C ASP A 184 11.25 15.58 -12.29
N LEU A 185 10.00 15.12 -12.23
CA LEU A 185 9.59 13.90 -11.55
C LEU A 185 8.79 12.98 -12.49
N HIS A 186 9.05 11.67 -12.42
CA HIS A 186 8.21 10.66 -13.05
C HIS A 186 7.01 10.34 -12.16
N VAL A 187 6.01 11.22 -12.18
CA VAL A 187 4.76 11.07 -11.42
C VAL A 187 3.75 10.23 -12.21
N ASP A 188 3.19 9.21 -11.56
CA ASP A 188 2.20 8.30 -12.14
C ASP A 188 0.89 8.20 -11.33
N GLY A 189 0.73 9.08 -10.33
CA GLY A 189 -0.46 9.13 -9.49
C GLY A 189 -0.37 10.16 -8.36
N ILE A 190 -1.33 10.23 -7.44
CA ILE A 190 -2.55 9.40 -7.41
C ILE A 190 -3.77 10.30 -7.54
N LYS A 191 -4.13 11.05 -6.50
CA LYS A 191 -5.42 11.71 -6.44
C LYS A 191 -5.38 13.09 -5.78
N THR A 192 -6.14 14.00 -6.36
CA THR A 192 -6.43 15.33 -5.80
C THR A 192 -7.79 15.35 -5.09
N GLY A 193 -7.92 16.19 -4.08
CA GLY A 193 -9.16 16.44 -3.36
C GLY A 193 -9.31 17.91 -2.97
N TYR A 194 -10.54 18.41 -3.00
CA TYR A 194 -10.87 19.75 -2.51
C TYR A 194 -12.34 19.79 -2.08
N THR A 195 -12.57 20.30 -0.88
CA THR A 195 -13.85 20.89 -0.44
C THR A 195 -13.52 22.13 0.40
N SER A 196 -14.53 22.95 0.68
CA SER A 196 -14.33 24.13 1.53
C SER A 196 -13.90 23.77 2.96
N GLY A 197 -14.35 22.62 3.48
CA GLY A 197 -13.96 22.09 4.79
C GLY A 197 -12.59 21.41 4.80
N ALA A 198 -12.24 20.69 3.73
CA ALA A 198 -11.00 19.91 3.65
C ALA A 198 -9.76 20.70 3.22
N GLY A 199 -9.93 21.85 2.56
CA GLY A 199 -8.83 22.55 1.88
C GLY A 199 -8.33 21.77 0.66
N ASN A 200 -7.09 22.04 0.22
CA ASN A 200 -6.52 21.42 -0.97
C ASN A 200 -5.65 20.20 -0.62
N ASN A 201 -6.07 19.02 -1.10
CA ASN A 201 -5.47 17.73 -0.77
C ASN A 201 -4.82 17.09 -1.99
N LEU A 202 -3.70 16.39 -1.79
CA LEU A 202 -3.02 15.61 -2.82
C LEU A 202 -2.32 14.39 -2.22
N VAL A 203 -2.61 13.22 -2.77
CA VAL A 203 -1.73 12.06 -2.69
C VAL A 203 -1.02 11.92 -4.03
N ALA A 204 0.32 11.96 -4.01
CA ALA A 204 1.14 11.82 -5.20
C ALA A 204 2.13 10.67 -5.06
N SER A 205 2.39 9.97 -6.16
CA SER A 205 3.37 8.90 -6.25
C SER A 205 4.28 9.13 -7.45
N ALA A 206 5.57 8.91 -7.24
CA ALA A 206 6.59 9.10 -8.27
C ALA A 206 7.66 8.02 -8.19
N THR A 207 8.43 7.86 -9.27
CA THR A 207 9.54 6.92 -9.36
C THR A 207 10.86 7.59 -9.77
N SER A 208 11.97 7.01 -9.32
CA SER A 208 13.31 7.31 -9.79
C SER A 208 14.14 6.02 -9.73
N GLY A 209 14.46 5.46 -10.91
CA GLY A 209 15.03 4.11 -10.99
C GLY A 209 14.12 3.08 -10.31
N ASN A 210 14.68 2.34 -9.34
CA ASN A 210 13.93 1.31 -8.58
C ASN A 210 13.21 1.86 -7.33
N MET A 211 13.38 3.15 -7.02
CA MET A 211 12.79 3.78 -5.86
C MET A 211 11.43 4.38 -6.21
N ARG A 212 10.42 4.13 -5.38
CA ARG A 212 9.09 4.72 -5.49
C ARG A 212 8.73 5.42 -4.19
N LEU A 213 8.32 6.68 -4.29
CA LEU A 213 7.90 7.48 -3.15
C LEU A 213 6.42 7.84 -3.26
N ILE A 214 5.76 7.87 -2.11
CA ILE A 214 4.39 8.36 -1.93
C ILE A 214 4.46 9.58 -1.00
N SER A 215 3.88 10.69 -1.44
CA SER A 215 3.70 11.91 -0.65
C SER A 215 2.21 12.18 -0.44
N VAL A 216 1.88 12.71 0.73
CA VAL A 216 0.51 13.12 1.06
C VAL A 216 0.57 14.52 1.67
N VAL A 217 -0.20 15.43 1.11
CA VAL A 217 -0.38 16.80 1.61
C VAL A 217 -1.87 17.03 1.76
N LEU A 218 -2.32 17.35 2.98
CA LEU A 218 -3.71 17.63 3.31
C LEU A 218 -3.85 19.08 3.77
N GLY A 219 -5.00 19.71 3.52
CA GLY A 219 -5.34 21.03 4.05
C GLY A 219 -4.51 22.18 3.49
N ALA A 220 -3.93 22.06 2.29
CA ALA A 220 -3.18 23.18 1.71
C ALA A 220 -4.10 24.37 1.43
N LYS A 221 -3.61 25.58 1.74
CA LYS A 221 -4.40 26.82 1.63
C LYS A 221 -4.85 27.14 0.20
N THR A 222 -4.07 26.74 -0.80
CA THR A 222 -4.39 26.98 -2.21
C THR A 222 -4.06 25.75 -3.06
N ASP A 223 -4.69 25.66 -4.23
CA ASP A 223 -4.44 24.62 -5.22
C ASP A 223 -2.95 24.56 -5.62
N ALA A 224 -2.31 25.72 -5.82
CA ALA A 224 -0.89 25.79 -6.16
C ALA A 224 0.03 25.24 -5.05
N ILE A 225 -0.30 25.50 -3.77
CA ILE A 225 0.51 25.04 -2.64
C ILE A 225 0.51 23.52 -2.56
N ARG A 226 -0.64 22.84 -2.73
CA ARG A 226 -0.70 21.37 -2.62
C ARG A 226 0.29 20.68 -3.56
N PHE A 227 0.40 21.18 -4.79
CA PHE A 227 1.29 20.61 -5.81
C PHE A 227 2.75 20.93 -5.53
N ARG A 228 3.06 22.20 -5.22
CA ARG A 228 4.44 22.63 -4.93
C ARG A 228 5.03 21.89 -3.72
N GLU A 229 4.26 21.75 -2.64
CA GLU A 229 4.75 21.08 -1.44
C GLU A 229 4.89 19.56 -1.64
N SER A 230 3.99 18.91 -2.39
CA SER A 230 4.15 17.50 -2.77
C SER A 230 5.37 17.26 -3.66
N GLU A 231 5.60 18.09 -4.68
CA GLU A 231 6.78 18.02 -5.54
C GLU A 231 8.07 18.24 -4.75
N LYS A 232 8.08 19.20 -3.81
CA LYS A 232 9.21 19.43 -2.90
C LYS A 232 9.51 18.21 -2.03
N LEU A 233 8.49 17.58 -1.43
CA LEU A 233 8.66 16.37 -0.60
C LEU A 233 9.22 15.19 -1.41
N LEU A 234 8.71 14.98 -2.63
CA LEU A 234 9.17 13.91 -3.52
C LEU A 234 10.62 14.14 -3.95
N ASN A 235 10.95 15.34 -4.44
CA ASN A 235 12.31 15.70 -4.84
C ASN A 235 13.30 15.55 -3.68
N TRP A 236 12.95 16.06 -2.50
CA TRP A 236 13.77 15.88 -1.29
C TRP A 236 14.01 14.40 -0.98
N GLY A 237 12.95 13.57 -1.05
CA GLY A 237 13.07 12.13 -0.81
C GLY A 237 14.05 11.45 -1.76
N PHE A 238 13.95 11.70 -3.07
CA PHE A 238 14.87 11.14 -4.07
C PHE A 238 16.29 11.71 -4.00
N GLN A 239 16.43 12.95 -3.52
CA GLN A 239 17.73 13.60 -3.36
C GLN A 239 18.50 13.00 -2.19
N PHE A 240 17.84 12.71 -1.06
CA PHE A 240 18.51 12.37 0.20
C PHE A 240 18.39 10.91 0.61
N TYR A 241 17.60 10.10 -0.08
CA TYR A 241 17.43 8.68 0.25
C TYR A 241 17.60 7.78 -0.97
N GLU A 242 17.91 6.53 -0.70
CA GLU A 242 17.88 5.44 -1.67
C GLU A 242 17.32 4.17 -1.00
N THR A 243 16.71 3.31 -1.81
CA THR A 243 16.06 2.07 -1.34
C THR A 243 16.74 0.86 -1.97
N VAL A 244 17.19 -0.06 -1.12
CA VAL A 244 17.92 -1.27 -1.50
C VAL A 244 17.26 -2.53 -0.96
N SER A 245 17.46 -3.66 -1.63
CA SER A 245 17.06 -4.98 -1.13
C SER A 245 18.31 -5.85 -0.91
N PRO A 246 18.98 -5.71 0.25
CA PRO A 246 20.28 -6.34 0.50
C PRO A 246 20.19 -7.87 0.63
N ILE A 247 19.01 -8.40 0.99
CA ILE A 247 18.74 -9.84 1.07
C ILE A 247 17.73 -10.17 -0.01
N LYS A 248 17.91 -11.32 -0.68
CA LYS A 248 16.98 -11.83 -1.68
C LYS A 248 16.28 -13.07 -1.15
N SER A 249 14.99 -13.20 -1.42
CA SER A 249 14.15 -14.32 -0.93
C SER A 249 14.38 -15.63 -1.68
N ASP A 250 15.15 -15.60 -2.78
CA ASP A 250 15.51 -16.78 -3.58
C ASP A 250 16.77 -17.48 -3.07
N LYS A 251 17.42 -16.96 -2.03
CA LYS A 251 18.65 -17.54 -1.45
C LYS A 251 18.59 -17.55 0.07
N PRO A 252 19.20 -18.56 0.73
CA PRO A 252 19.40 -18.55 2.17
C PRO A 252 20.20 -17.32 2.60
N PHE A 253 19.74 -16.64 3.65
CA PHE A 253 20.50 -15.57 4.30
C PHE A 253 21.55 -16.16 5.24
N VAL A 254 21.19 -17.22 5.98
CA VAL A 254 22.08 -17.92 6.91
C VAL A 254 21.65 -19.38 7.06
N GLN A 255 22.61 -20.28 7.29
CA GLN A 255 22.34 -21.65 7.69
C GLN A 255 22.51 -21.81 9.21
N GLN A 256 21.60 -22.50 9.88
CA GLN A 256 21.65 -22.76 11.32
C GLN A 256 21.49 -24.24 11.63
N ARG A 257 22.21 -24.75 12.64
CA ARG A 257 22.06 -26.14 13.09
C ARG A 257 20.64 -26.38 13.60
N VAL A 258 20.04 -27.49 13.17
CA VAL A 258 18.75 -27.97 13.67
C VAL A 258 18.95 -29.31 14.38
N TRP A 259 18.41 -29.42 15.58
CA TRP A 259 18.43 -30.64 16.36
C TRP A 259 17.20 -31.48 16.08
N PHE A 260 17.37 -32.79 16.18
CA PHE A 260 16.33 -33.78 16.02
C PHE A 260 15.69 -33.82 14.62
N GLY A 261 16.31 -33.18 13.62
CA GLY A 261 15.84 -33.08 12.25
C GLY A 261 16.27 -34.26 11.36
N ASP A 262 15.57 -34.44 10.25
CA ASP A 262 15.99 -35.30 9.14
C ASP A 262 17.14 -34.67 8.33
N THR A 263 17.34 -33.36 8.46
CA THR A 263 18.52 -32.62 8.01
C THR A 263 19.32 -32.05 9.19
N LYS A 264 20.60 -31.74 8.96
CA LYS A 264 21.46 -31.16 10.00
C LYS A 264 21.31 -29.65 10.14
N TYR A 265 20.90 -28.96 9.09
CA TYR A 265 20.87 -27.50 9.03
C TYR A 265 19.55 -27.01 8.43
N ALA A 266 19.07 -25.88 8.92
CA ALA A 266 18.00 -25.11 8.32
C ALA A 266 18.58 -23.96 7.51
N ASP A 267 18.10 -23.83 6.27
CA ASP A 267 18.24 -22.61 5.48
C ASP A 267 17.24 -21.58 6.00
N LEU A 268 17.76 -20.48 6.52
CA LEU A 268 16.97 -19.38 7.05
C LEU A 268 17.08 -18.17 6.13
N GLY A 269 15.98 -17.45 5.96
CA GLY A 269 15.93 -16.28 5.10
C GLY A 269 14.67 -15.46 5.29
N VAL A 270 14.22 -14.86 4.20
CA VAL A 270 13.09 -13.92 4.17
C VAL A 270 12.11 -14.36 3.08
N ILE A 271 10.81 -14.26 3.34
CA ILE A 271 9.77 -14.70 2.39
C ILE A 271 9.67 -13.76 1.18
N LYS A 272 9.96 -12.47 1.38
CA LYS A 272 9.95 -11.43 0.35
C LYS A 272 11.25 -10.64 0.43
N ASN A 273 11.75 -10.14 -0.70
CA ASN A 273 12.91 -9.24 -0.77
C ASN A 273 12.69 -8.01 0.13
N PRO A 274 13.31 -7.92 1.32
CA PRO A 274 13.08 -6.78 2.20
C PRO A 274 13.74 -5.56 1.59
N ALA A 275 12.93 -4.55 1.29
CA ALA A 275 13.44 -3.24 0.96
C ALA A 275 13.79 -2.48 2.24
N VAL A 276 14.93 -1.80 2.21
CA VAL A 276 15.43 -0.94 3.29
C VAL A 276 15.76 0.41 2.66
N THR A 277 15.18 1.48 3.20
CA THR A 277 15.46 2.85 2.76
C THR A 277 16.46 3.49 3.71
N VAL A 278 17.56 4.00 3.16
CA VAL A 278 18.67 4.61 3.90
C VAL A 278 19.00 5.99 3.33
N PRO A 279 19.71 6.85 4.08
CA PRO A 279 20.25 8.07 3.50
C PRO A 279 21.15 7.77 2.31
N LYS A 280 21.12 8.62 1.30
CA LYS A 280 21.87 8.45 0.05
C LYS A 280 23.38 8.39 0.33
N GLY A 281 24.06 7.44 -0.30
CA GLY A 281 25.48 7.16 -0.10
C GLY A 281 25.80 6.25 1.10
N GLN A 282 24.80 5.84 1.89
CA GLN A 282 25.02 5.03 3.10
C GLN A 282 24.80 3.53 2.90
N VAL A 283 24.49 3.07 1.68
CA VAL A 283 24.25 1.64 1.40
C VAL A 283 25.44 0.76 1.78
N ASN A 284 26.68 1.21 1.53
CA ASN A 284 27.89 0.45 1.88
C ASN A 284 28.12 0.32 3.40
N ASN A 285 27.49 1.20 4.18
CA ASN A 285 27.56 1.18 5.65
C ASN A 285 26.42 0.34 6.27
N LEU A 286 25.47 -0.12 5.46
CA LEU A 286 24.37 -0.97 5.89
C LEU A 286 24.88 -2.39 6.18
N LYS A 287 24.68 -2.85 7.41
CA LYS A 287 24.99 -4.21 7.85
C LYS A 287 23.71 -4.99 8.10
N ALA A 288 23.68 -6.26 7.70
CA ALA A 288 22.59 -7.18 8.03
C ALA A 288 23.10 -8.22 9.03
N GLY A 289 22.41 -8.36 10.17
CA GLY A 289 22.62 -9.43 11.14
C GLY A 289 21.30 -10.13 11.45
N TYR A 290 21.31 -11.08 12.38
CA TYR A 290 20.09 -11.74 12.85
C TYR A 290 20.16 -12.13 14.32
N THR A 291 18.99 -12.37 14.90
CA THR A 291 18.79 -12.92 16.24
C THR A 291 17.76 -14.03 16.17
N LEU A 292 18.02 -15.18 16.81
CA LEU A 292 17.04 -16.27 16.90
C LEU A 292 16.14 -16.08 18.12
N ASN A 293 14.90 -16.56 18.02
CA ASN A 293 13.94 -16.55 19.14
C ASN A 293 14.32 -17.56 20.24
N SER A 294 15.04 -18.61 19.85
CA SER A 294 15.53 -19.66 20.72
C SER A 294 17.02 -19.90 20.47
N PRO A 295 17.81 -20.31 21.48
CA PRO A 295 19.24 -20.56 21.33
C PRO A 295 19.55 -21.78 20.43
N ALA A 296 18.58 -22.68 20.28
CA ALA A 296 18.67 -23.85 19.43
C ALA A 296 17.38 -23.99 18.62
N LEU A 297 17.51 -24.48 17.38
CA LEU A 297 16.39 -24.86 16.54
C LEU A 297 16.16 -26.36 16.66
N GLU A 298 14.91 -26.76 16.88
CA GLU A 298 14.52 -28.16 17.05
C GLU A 298 13.44 -28.51 16.03
N ALA A 299 13.55 -29.70 15.42
CA ALA A 299 12.55 -30.21 14.49
C ALA A 299 11.31 -30.76 15.24
N PRO A 300 10.11 -30.72 14.63
CA PRO A 300 9.85 -30.33 13.25
C PRO A 300 9.81 -28.81 13.05
N LEU A 301 10.30 -28.36 11.89
CA LEU A 301 10.18 -26.97 11.45
C LEU A 301 9.40 -26.91 10.14
N THR A 302 8.50 -25.95 10.00
CA THR A 302 7.71 -25.75 8.77
C THR A 302 8.23 -24.58 7.97
N LYS A 303 8.17 -24.68 6.64
CA LYS A 303 8.47 -23.58 5.72
C LYS A 303 7.64 -22.34 6.09
N GLY A 304 8.31 -21.19 6.19
CA GLY A 304 7.71 -19.93 6.60
C GLY A 304 7.59 -19.74 8.11
N GLN A 305 7.93 -20.74 8.93
CA GLN A 305 7.97 -20.60 10.38
C GLN A 305 8.97 -19.51 10.77
N VAL A 306 8.50 -18.54 11.58
CA VAL A 306 9.34 -17.48 12.12
C VAL A 306 10.19 -18.03 13.24
N VAL A 307 11.51 -17.96 13.08
CA VAL A 307 12.49 -18.48 14.04
C VAL A 307 13.42 -17.40 14.58
N GLY A 308 13.28 -16.16 14.09
CA GLY A 308 14.11 -15.05 14.51
C GLY A 308 13.76 -13.75 13.80
N THR A 309 14.70 -12.81 13.87
CA THR A 309 14.63 -11.48 13.26
C THR A 309 15.93 -11.17 12.53
N VAL A 310 15.83 -10.68 11.30
CA VAL A 310 16.91 -10.01 10.57
C VAL A 310 16.95 -8.56 11.02
N ASN A 311 18.12 -8.09 11.44
CA ASN A 311 18.36 -6.72 11.90
C ASN A 311 19.23 -5.99 10.87
N PHE A 312 18.70 -4.92 10.27
CA PHE A 312 19.47 -4.02 9.42
C PHE A 312 20.00 -2.87 10.26
N GLN A 313 21.31 -2.68 10.23
CA GLN A 313 22.01 -1.70 11.06
C GLN A 313 22.76 -0.69 10.20
N LEU A 314 22.68 0.57 10.60
CA LEU A 314 23.50 1.66 10.08
C LEU A 314 24.20 2.33 11.25
N ASP A 315 25.52 2.46 11.18
CA ASP A 315 26.36 3.01 12.25
C ASP A 315 26.10 2.36 13.63
N GLY A 316 25.92 1.03 13.63
CA GLY A 316 25.67 0.22 14.84
C GLY A 316 24.24 0.33 15.41
N LYS A 317 23.36 1.15 14.82
CA LYS A 317 21.96 1.27 15.23
C LYS A 317 21.05 0.46 14.32
N VAL A 318 20.15 -0.32 14.89
CA VAL A 318 19.11 -1.03 14.13
C VAL A 318 18.14 -0.01 13.56
N ILE A 319 18.00 0.03 12.23
CA ILE A 319 17.13 0.97 11.51
C ILE A 319 15.87 0.31 10.93
N GLU A 320 15.90 -1.02 10.77
CA GLU A 320 14.83 -1.84 10.20
C GLU A 320 14.95 -3.29 10.67
N GLN A 321 13.83 -3.97 10.87
CA GLN A 321 13.76 -5.37 11.28
C GLN A 321 12.79 -6.15 10.40
N LYS A 322 13.14 -7.39 10.05
CA LYS A 322 12.30 -8.29 9.26
C LYS A 322 12.30 -9.68 9.86
N GLN A 323 11.23 -10.44 9.66
CA GLN A 323 11.14 -11.81 10.16
C GLN A 323 12.17 -12.70 9.47
N LEU A 324 12.92 -13.46 10.27
CA LEU A 324 13.77 -14.56 9.79
C LEU A 324 12.94 -15.84 9.83
N VAL A 325 12.82 -16.51 8.70
CA VAL A 325 11.98 -17.70 8.54
C VAL A 325 12.76 -18.90 8.04
N VAL A 326 12.23 -20.09 8.26
CA VAL A 326 12.70 -21.34 7.64
C VAL A 326 12.26 -21.39 6.18
N LEU A 327 13.17 -21.72 5.26
CA LEU A 327 12.88 -21.72 3.81
C LEU A 327 12.30 -23.05 3.29
N GLU A 328 12.50 -24.14 4.04
CA GLU A 328 12.08 -25.50 3.70
C GLU A 328 11.55 -26.25 4.93
N ASP A 329 10.69 -27.25 4.72
CA ASP A 329 10.22 -28.10 5.82
C ASP A 329 11.35 -29.01 6.32
N ILE A 330 11.47 -29.15 7.64
CA ILE A 330 12.41 -30.07 8.29
C ILE A 330 11.61 -31.00 9.20
N LYS A 331 11.62 -32.29 8.87
CA LYS A 331 10.87 -33.30 9.61
C LYS A 331 11.69 -33.79 10.78
N GLN A 332 11.05 -34.53 11.68
CA GLN A 332 11.79 -35.23 12.71
C GLN A 332 12.71 -36.29 12.08
N GLY A 333 13.95 -36.33 12.54
CA GLY A 333 14.93 -37.33 12.16
C GLY A 333 14.63 -38.71 12.77
N GLY A 334 15.31 -39.73 12.24
CA GLY A 334 15.21 -41.09 12.75
C GLY A 334 15.60 -41.23 14.23
N PHE A 335 15.10 -42.27 14.89
CA PHE A 335 15.28 -42.52 16.34
C PHE A 335 16.74 -42.40 16.82
N PHE A 336 17.69 -43.06 16.13
CA PHE A 336 19.10 -43.03 16.49
C PHE A 336 19.75 -41.64 16.32
N SER A 337 19.37 -40.89 15.28
CA SER A 337 19.86 -39.52 15.05
C SER A 337 19.42 -38.61 16.21
N ARG A 338 18.18 -38.75 16.66
CA ARG A 338 17.64 -37.95 17.76
C ARG A 338 18.30 -38.23 19.11
N ILE A 339 18.66 -39.49 19.39
CA ILE A 339 19.40 -39.84 20.61
C ILE A 339 20.80 -39.21 20.60
N TRP A 340 21.49 -39.27 19.46
CA TRP A 340 22.81 -38.66 19.33
C TRP A 340 22.77 -37.14 19.49
N ASP A 341 21.75 -36.51 18.90
CA ASP A 341 21.49 -35.08 19.03
C ASP A 341 21.21 -34.68 20.48
N TYR A 342 20.43 -35.48 21.21
CA TYR A 342 20.15 -35.24 22.63
C TYR A 342 21.43 -35.26 23.48
N ILE A 343 22.28 -36.28 23.29
CA ILE A 343 23.56 -36.40 24.02
C ILE A 343 24.45 -35.19 23.70
N SER A 344 24.54 -34.81 22.43
CA SER A 344 25.37 -33.69 21.99
C SER A 344 24.88 -32.32 22.52
N LEU A 345 23.55 -32.12 22.60
CA LEU A 345 22.95 -30.95 23.24
C LEU A 345 23.27 -30.86 24.73
N GLN A 346 23.20 -31.97 25.46
CA GLN A 346 23.51 -31.98 26.89
C GLN A 346 24.99 -31.69 27.16
N VAL A 347 25.91 -32.26 26.38
CA VAL A 347 27.35 -32.02 26.51
C VAL A 347 27.69 -30.55 26.21
N SER A 348 27.12 -29.98 25.14
CA SER A 348 27.36 -28.57 24.79
C SER A 348 26.77 -27.59 25.83
N SER A 349 25.57 -27.88 26.36
CA SER A 349 24.96 -27.12 27.45
C SER A 349 25.82 -27.13 28.72
N LEU A 350 26.33 -28.31 29.12
CA LEU A 350 27.20 -28.46 30.29
C LEU A 350 28.51 -27.71 30.12
N TYR A 351 29.13 -27.77 28.94
CA TYR A 351 30.37 -27.07 28.64
C TYR A 351 30.21 -25.55 28.72
N HIS A 352 29.15 -25.00 28.11
CA HIS A 352 28.86 -23.57 28.19
C HIS A 352 28.58 -23.09 29.62
N LYS A 353 27.96 -23.92 30.45
CA LYS A 353 27.67 -23.59 31.85
C LYS A 353 28.90 -23.60 32.76
N TRP A 354 29.97 -24.30 32.37
CA TRP A 354 31.20 -24.44 33.16
C TRP A 354 32.33 -23.50 32.70
N PHE A 355 32.32 -23.08 31.44
CA PHE A 355 33.46 -22.37 30.82
C PHE A 355 33.09 -21.12 30.02
N GLY A 356 31.80 -20.79 29.88
CA GLY A 356 31.30 -19.53 29.33
C GLY A 356 30.79 -18.63 30.44
#